data_AF-A0A0B7JQM3-F1
#
_entry.id   AF-A0A0B7JQM3-F1
#
_cell.length_a   1.000
_cell.length_b   1.000
_cell.length_c   1.000
_cell.angle_alpha   90.00
_cell.angle_beta   90.00
_cell.angle_gamma   90.00
#
_symmetry.space_group_name_H-M   'P 1'
#
loop_
_entity.id
_entity.type
_entity.pdbx_description
1 polymer ?
#
loop_
_entity_poly.entity_id
_entity_poly.type
_entity_poly.pdbx_seq_one_letter_code
_entity_poly.pdbx_strand_id
1 'polypeptide(L)'
;MSAPQGNPSGQDLPLINIKPLLSKLWPIHAEVSSDEIADAISHFFTNQVSEAQTASLLMALHFTQLDFKAEVLAKCAASMRKAAETIDSQSLRAVIEKRGRKEGLYNGGLCDIVGTGGDSHNTFNISTTASIIASSLLFISKHGNKASTSKSGSADLVNQMQPRPPVLSAVSPANIQRVYSETNYAFLFAPLFHTGMRYVAPIRRQLPWRTIFNNIGPLSNPVEDLLEARVIGVARRDLGPAFAEALQIAGSRKALEPEENAQILRRILNNEFPDDDPLLEFVLINVSTLFVASGICEADTSNMGPGDDGNSGEAWKQWEAFVNVTNEIGAA
;
A
#
# COMPACT_ATOMS: atom_id res chain seq x y z
N MET A 1 -45.41 6.56 -4.41
CA MET A 1 -44.21 5.86 -3.88
C MET A 1 -43.21 5.83 -5.02
N SER A 2 -42.30 6.81 -5.04
CA SER A 2 -41.30 6.97 -6.10
C SER A 2 -40.03 6.26 -5.66
N ALA A 3 -39.54 5.35 -6.50
CA ALA A 3 -38.26 4.66 -6.31
C ALA A 3 -37.10 5.68 -6.19
N PRO A 4 -36.06 5.38 -5.41
CA PRO A 4 -34.91 6.26 -5.28
C PRO A 4 -34.17 6.32 -6.63
N GLN A 5 -34.03 7.53 -7.17
CA GLN A 5 -33.28 7.81 -8.38
C GLN A 5 -31.80 7.51 -8.12
N GLY A 6 -31.27 6.53 -8.85
CA GLY A 6 -29.83 6.29 -8.92
C GLY A 6 -29.10 7.50 -9.50
N ASN A 7 -27.88 7.71 -9.01
CA ASN A 7 -26.96 8.78 -9.41
C ASN A 7 -26.73 8.78 -10.94
N PRO A 8 -26.79 9.92 -11.65
CA PRO A 8 -26.52 9.97 -13.09
C PRO A 8 -25.01 10.18 -13.31
N SER A 9 -24.22 9.12 -13.42
CA SER A 9 -22.80 9.24 -13.81
C SER A 9 -22.41 8.17 -14.82
N GLY A 10 -22.91 8.34 -16.05
CA GLY A 10 -22.59 7.51 -17.21
C GLY A 10 -22.47 8.32 -18.50
N GLN A 11 -22.08 9.60 -18.42
CA GLN A 11 -21.65 10.33 -19.62
C GLN A 11 -20.17 10.04 -19.84
N ASP A 12 -19.85 9.37 -20.95
CA ASP A 12 -18.47 9.21 -21.41
C ASP A 12 -17.88 10.60 -21.61
N LEU A 13 -16.89 10.93 -20.78
CA LEU A 13 -16.14 12.18 -20.89
C LEU A 13 -15.40 12.21 -22.24
N PRO A 14 -15.23 13.40 -22.84
CA PRO A 14 -14.56 13.51 -24.13
C PRO A 14 -13.12 13.00 -24.03
N LEU A 15 -12.66 12.33 -25.09
CA LEU A 15 -11.30 11.86 -25.19
C LEU A 15 -10.32 13.03 -25.23
N ILE A 16 -9.23 12.90 -24.48
CA ILE A 16 -8.11 13.81 -24.40
C ILE A 16 -6.97 13.25 -25.24
N ASN A 17 -6.50 14.07 -26.16
CA ASN A 17 -5.44 13.69 -27.07
C ASN A 17 -4.07 14.00 -26.45
N ILE A 18 -3.40 12.97 -25.94
CA ILE A 18 -2.05 13.09 -25.37
C ILE A 18 -0.93 12.96 -26.43
N LYS A 19 -1.26 12.97 -27.72
CA LYS A 19 -0.26 12.95 -28.81
C LYS A 19 0.83 14.02 -28.66
N PRO A 20 0.56 15.27 -28.25
CA PRO A 20 1.62 16.27 -28.05
C PRO A 20 2.68 15.80 -27.03
N LEU A 21 2.27 15.17 -25.93
CA LEU A 21 3.17 14.59 -24.93
C LEU A 21 3.96 13.41 -25.52
N LEU A 22 3.28 12.49 -26.21
CA LEU A 22 3.93 11.33 -26.84
C LEU A 22 4.98 11.75 -27.88
N SER A 23 4.73 12.82 -28.63
CA SER A 23 5.70 13.38 -29.58
C SER A 23 6.92 14.01 -28.90
N LYS A 24 6.81 14.50 -27.66
CA LYS A 24 7.98 14.97 -26.91
C LYS A 24 8.85 13.82 -26.41
N LEU A 25 8.23 12.67 -26.14
CA LEU A 25 8.90 11.44 -25.73
C LEU A 25 9.60 10.72 -26.91
N TRP A 26 9.40 11.17 -28.16
CA TRP A 26 9.99 10.59 -29.38
C TRP A 26 10.26 11.60 -30.51
N PRO A 27 11.51 11.74 -31.04
CA PRO A 27 12.77 11.16 -30.57
C PRO A 27 13.25 11.90 -29.31
N ILE A 28 14.04 11.25 -28.46
CA ILE A 28 14.46 11.74 -27.12
C ILE A 28 15.29 13.05 -27.25
N HIS A 29 14.61 14.18 -27.42
CA HIS A 29 15.21 15.50 -27.65
C HIS A 29 14.50 16.63 -26.90
N ALA A 30 13.31 16.39 -26.35
CA ALA A 30 12.54 17.41 -25.65
C ALA A 30 12.45 17.11 -24.15
N GLU A 31 12.57 18.16 -23.34
CA GLU A 31 12.25 18.07 -21.91
C GLU A 31 10.74 17.88 -21.74
N VAL A 32 10.39 16.88 -20.92
CA VAL A 32 9.02 16.60 -20.52
C VAL A 32 8.94 16.78 -19.01
N SER A 33 8.03 17.64 -18.57
CA SER A 33 7.85 17.92 -17.15
C SER A 33 7.10 16.78 -16.44
N SER A 34 7.37 16.63 -15.15
CA SER A 34 6.64 15.68 -14.28
C SER A 34 5.14 16.04 -14.16
N ASP A 35 4.76 17.31 -14.33
CA ASP A 35 3.37 17.76 -14.35
C ASP A 35 2.62 17.29 -15.60
N GLU A 36 3.22 17.42 -16.78
CA GLU A 36 2.59 16.95 -18.03
C GLU A 36 2.32 15.44 -18.00
N ILE A 37 3.23 14.66 -17.40
CA ILE A 37 3.05 13.22 -17.24
C ILE A 37 1.91 12.93 -16.25
N ALA A 38 1.89 13.61 -15.11
CA ALA A 38 0.89 13.40 -14.08
C ALA A 38 -0.53 13.82 -14.52
N ASP A 39 -0.64 14.87 -15.33
CA ASP A 39 -1.88 15.33 -15.97
C ASP A 39 -2.39 14.28 -16.95
N ALA A 40 -1.54 13.79 -17.86
CA ALA A 40 -1.90 12.74 -18.80
C ALA A 40 -2.34 11.44 -18.09
N ILE A 41 -1.66 11.03 -17.01
CA ILE A 41 -2.03 9.87 -16.21
C ILE A 41 -3.36 10.10 -15.48
N SER A 42 -3.67 11.33 -15.05
CA SER A 42 -4.94 11.61 -14.35
C SER A 42 -6.16 11.25 -15.19
N HIS A 43 -6.09 11.48 -16.50
CA HIS A 43 -7.13 11.17 -17.47
C HIS A 43 -7.35 9.67 -17.70
N PHE A 44 -6.41 8.83 -17.23
CA PHE A 44 -6.57 7.38 -17.30
C PHE A 44 -7.66 6.91 -16.32
N PHE A 45 -7.80 7.56 -15.17
CA PHE A 45 -8.76 7.18 -14.13
C PHE A 45 -10.21 7.53 -14.48
N THR A 46 -10.41 8.33 -15.53
CA THR A 46 -11.72 8.79 -16.02
C THR A 46 -12.05 8.29 -17.43
N ASN A 47 -11.26 7.33 -17.97
CA ASN A 47 -11.44 6.75 -19.30
C ASN A 47 -11.32 7.76 -20.46
N GLN A 48 -10.54 8.83 -20.30
CA GLN A 48 -10.45 9.89 -21.30
C GLN A 48 -9.28 9.71 -22.27
N VAL A 49 -8.43 8.69 -22.12
CA VAL A 49 -7.31 8.44 -23.05
C VAL A 49 -7.53 7.13 -23.76
N SER A 50 -7.31 7.12 -25.08
CA SER A 50 -7.47 5.88 -25.87
C SER A 50 -6.48 4.80 -25.43
N GLU A 51 -6.83 3.53 -25.66
CA GLU A 51 -5.97 2.40 -25.28
C GLU A 51 -4.58 2.50 -25.93
N ALA A 52 -4.53 2.88 -27.21
CA ALA A 52 -3.28 3.05 -27.95
C ALA A 52 -2.39 4.14 -27.34
N GLN A 53 -2.96 5.28 -26.97
CA GLN A 53 -2.21 6.38 -26.36
C GLN A 53 -1.77 6.01 -24.92
N THR A 54 -2.63 5.33 -24.16
CA THR A 54 -2.32 4.83 -22.82
C THR A 54 -1.14 3.85 -22.86
N ALA A 55 -1.21 2.82 -23.72
CA ALA A 55 -0.14 1.85 -23.89
C ALA A 55 1.17 2.51 -24.34
N SER A 56 1.07 3.47 -25.27
CA SER A 56 2.24 4.23 -25.77
C SER A 56 2.90 5.04 -24.66
N LEU A 57 2.14 5.73 -23.81
CA LEU A 57 2.69 6.50 -22.70
C LEU A 57 3.37 5.58 -21.68
N LEU A 58 2.71 4.49 -21.28
CA LEU A 58 3.28 3.53 -20.33
C LEU A 58 4.58 2.91 -20.84
N MET A 59 4.64 2.57 -22.13
CA MET A 59 5.85 2.07 -22.78
C MET A 59 6.94 3.14 -22.83
N ALA A 60 6.60 4.36 -23.24
CA ALA A 60 7.56 5.45 -23.34
C ALA A 60 8.17 5.79 -21.97
N LEU A 61 7.36 5.92 -20.91
CA LEU A 61 7.85 6.18 -19.56
C LEU A 61 8.84 5.11 -19.10
N HIS A 62 8.52 3.83 -19.35
CA HIS A 62 9.37 2.71 -18.98
C HIS A 62 10.73 2.72 -19.71
N PHE A 63 10.72 2.84 -21.04
CA PHE A 63 11.97 2.77 -21.82
C PHE A 63 12.79 4.05 -21.76
N THR A 64 12.20 5.17 -21.34
CA THR A 64 12.92 6.42 -21.00
C THR A 64 13.32 6.50 -19.53
N GLN A 65 12.96 5.51 -18.70
CA GLN A 65 13.17 5.48 -17.25
C GLN A 65 12.58 6.68 -16.50
N LEU A 66 11.61 7.37 -17.10
CA LEU A 66 10.89 8.46 -16.42
C LEU A 66 10.01 7.92 -15.29
N ASP A 67 9.59 6.66 -15.37
CA ASP A 67 8.89 5.94 -14.28
C ASP A 67 9.79 5.58 -13.08
N PHE A 68 11.07 5.98 -13.11
CA PHE A 68 12.04 5.84 -12.02
C PHE A 68 12.41 7.20 -11.41
N LYS A 69 11.91 8.32 -11.95
CA LYS A 69 12.18 9.66 -11.41
C LYS A 69 11.27 9.98 -10.23
N ALA A 70 11.85 10.47 -9.14
CA ALA A 70 11.15 10.79 -7.90
C ALA A 70 9.95 11.73 -8.11
N GLU A 71 10.13 12.84 -8.84
CA GLU A 71 9.05 13.79 -9.11
C GLU A 71 7.89 13.16 -9.90
N VAL A 72 8.20 12.31 -10.88
CA VAL A 72 7.19 11.63 -11.69
C VAL A 72 6.41 10.65 -10.81
N LEU A 73 7.10 9.87 -9.97
CA LEU A 73 6.46 8.96 -9.01
C LEU A 73 5.55 9.73 -8.04
N ALA A 74 6.06 10.81 -7.43
CA ALA A 74 5.32 11.60 -6.45
C ALA A 74 4.05 12.22 -7.06
N LYS A 75 4.17 12.89 -8.22
CA LYS A 75 3.04 13.56 -8.87
C LYS A 75 2.02 12.58 -9.42
N CYS A 76 2.46 11.47 -10.02
CA CYS A 76 1.54 10.44 -10.53
C CYS A 76 0.82 9.70 -9.39
N ALA A 77 1.50 9.43 -8.28
CA ALA A 77 0.86 8.91 -7.07
C ALA A 77 -0.17 9.90 -6.50
N ALA A 78 0.16 11.20 -6.47
CA ALA A 78 -0.79 12.24 -6.08
C ALA A 78 -2.03 12.27 -7.00
N SER A 79 -1.86 12.17 -8.33
CA SER A 79 -2.98 12.03 -9.27
C SER A 79 -3.83 10.80 -8.98
N MET A 80 -3.20 9.65 -8.66
CA MET A 80 -3.91 8.41 -8.33
C MET A 80 -4.67 8.51 -7.00
N ARG A 81 -4.12 9.21 -5.99
CA ARG A 81 -4.82 9.49 -4.72
C ARG A 81 -5.99 10.44 -4.92
N LYS A 82 -5.82 11.50 -5.72
CA LYS A 82 -6.89 12.45 -6.04
C LYS A 82 -8.06 11.80 -6.78
N ALA A 83 -7.77 10.79 -7.60
CA ALA A 83 -8.77 10.00 -8.32
C ALA A 83 -9.32 8.81 -7.51
N ALA A 84 -8.85 8.59 -6.28
CA ALA A 84 -9.37 7.55 -5.41
C ALA A 84 -10.76 7.93 -4.88
N GLU A 85 -11.48 6.93 -4.38
CA GLU A 85 -12.76 7.15 -3.69
C GLU A 85 -12.58 8.10 -2.50
N THR A 86 -13.52 9.03 -2.35
CA THR A 86 -13.43 10.08 -1.33
C THR A 86 -13.69 9.52 0.07
N ILE A 87 -12.74 9.73 0.98
CA ILE A 87 -12.86 9.38 2.40
C ILE A 87 -13.07 10.66 3.20
N ASP A 88 -13.99 10.63 4.17
CA ASP A 88 -14.11 11.70 5.15
C ASP A 88 -12.95 11.63 6.16
N SER A 89 -11.84 12.26 5.79
CA SER A 89 -10.61 12.31 6.58
C SER A 89 -10.79 13.02 7.92
N GLN A 90 -11.73 13.96 8.04
CA GLN A 90 -11.97 14.68 9.29
C GLN A 90 -12.64 13.76 10.31
N SER A 91 -13.70 13.07 9.90
CA SER A 91 -14.38 12.09 10.75
C SER A 91 -13.47 10.92 11.10
N LEU A 92 -12.68 10.42 10.13
CA LEU A 92 -11.72 9.35 10.39
C LEU A 92 -10.64 9.77 11.40
N ARG A 93 -10.09 10.98 11.27
CA ARG A 93 -9.14 11.53 12.24
C ARG A 93 -9.73 11.58 13.65
N ALA A 94 -10.98 12.04 13.79
CA ALA A 94 -11.65 12.11 15.09
C ALA A 94 -11.82 10.72 15.75
N VAL A 95 -12.10 9.67 14.97
CA VAL A 95 -12.16 8.29 15.49
C VAL A 95 -10.80 7.82 15.99
N ILE A 96 -9.74 8.05 15.21
CA ILE A 96 -8.37 7.67 15.56
C ILE A 96 -7.89 8.40 16.82
N GLU A 97 -8.10 9.72 16.88
CA GLU A 97 -7.75 10.55 18.04
C GLU A 97 -8.52 10.13 19.30
N LYS A 98 -9.81 9.79 19.17
CA LYS A 98 -10.63 9.29 20.28
C LYS A 98 -10.11 7.95 20.81
N ARG A 99 -9.65 7.05 19.94
CA ARG A 99 -9.06 5.77 20.37
C ARG A 99 -7.68 5.93 20.99
N GLY A 100 -6.95 6.99 20.66
CA GLY A 100 -5.81 7.50 21.42
C GLY A 100 -4.72 6.48 21.73
N ARG A 101 -3.80 6.27 20.77
CA ARG A 101 -2.73 5.27 20.88
C ARG A 101 -1.36 5.91 20.69
N LYS A 102 -0.97 6.77 21.62
CA LYS A 102 0.34 7.45 21.60
C LYS A 102 1.33 6.67 22.43
N GLU A 103 2.53 6.47 21.90
CA GLU A 103 3.60 5.76 22.62
C GLU A 103 4.98 6.28 22.15
N GLY A 104 5.81 6.71 23.08
CA GLY A 104 7.11 7.32 22.77
C GLY A 104 7.00 8.47 21.75
N LEU A 105 7.62 8.28 20.58
CA LEU A 105 7.62 9.25 19.47
C LEU A 105 6.46 9.05 18.47
N TYR A 106 5.63 8.03 18.66
CA TYR A 106 4.46 7.77 17.85
C TYR A 106 3.25 8.52 18.39
N ASN A 107 2.62 9.34 17.54
CA ASN A 107 1.56 10.27 17.92
C ASN A 107 0.15 9.71 17.69
N GLY A 108 0.04 8.42 17.36
CA GLY A 108 -1.24 7.77 17.14
C GLY A 108 -1.82 7.98 15.75
N GLY A 109 -1.03 8.41 14.75
CA GLY A 109 -1.47 8.47 13.35
C GLY A 109 -1.49 7.09 12.67
N LEU A 110 -1.99 7.02 11.44
CA LEU A 110 -2.04 5.76 10.71
C LEU A 110 -0.65 5.36 10.20
N CYS A 111 -0.38 4.07 10.09
CA CYS A 111 0.86 3.52 9.57
C CYS A 111 0.59 2.55 8.42
N ASP A 112 1.48 2.51 7.43
CA ASP A 112 1.37 1.61 6.29
C ASP A 112 2.66 0.80 6.10
N ILE A 113 2.52 -0.48 5.74
CA ILE A 113 3.63 -1.37 5.40
C ILE A 113 3.27 -2.05 4.09
N VAL A 114 3.96 -1.67 3.03
CA VAL A 114 3.63 -2.06 1.66
C VAL A 114 4.90 -2.34 0.88
N GLY A 115 4.80 -3.02 -0.26
CA GLY A 115 5.93 -3.25 -1.14
C GLY A 115 5.56 -3.09 -2.60
N THR A 116 6.55 -2.78 -3.44
CA THR A 116 6.37 -2.67 -4.90
C THR A 116 5.98 -3.99 -5.55
N GLY A 117 6.20 -5.12 -4.86
CA GLY A 117 6.04 -6.47 -5.38
C GLY A 117 6.98 -6.79 -6.55
N GLY A 118 6.92 -8.04 -7.03
CA GLY A 118 7.62 -8.49 -8.22
C GLY A 118 9.14 -8.54 -8.07
N ASP A 119 9.64 -8.95 -6.91
CA ASP A 119 11.03 -9.36 -6.71
C ASP A 119 11.35 -10.71 -7.37
N SER A 120 10.36 -11.39 -7.97
CA SER A 120 10.45 -12.72 -8.57
C SER A 120 10.81 -13.85 -7.60
N HIS A 121 10.86 -13.60 -6.30
CA HIS A 121 11.33 -14.58 -5.31
C HIS A 121 10.20 -15.43 -4.69
N ASN A 122 8.95 -15.30 -5.14
CA ASN A 122 7.78 -16.02 -4.57
C ASN A 122 7.80 -16.01 -3.02
N THR A 123 8.23 -14.90 -2.43
CA THR A 123 8.36 -14.80 -0.99
C THR A 123 7.00 -14.85 -0.34
N PHE A 124 6.99 -15.31 0.91
CA PHE A 124 5.84 -15.17 1.80
C PHE A 124 5.38 -13.70 1.87
N ASN A 125 4.11 -13.45 2.21
CA ASN A 125 3.52 -12.10 2.31
C ASN A 125 4.00 -11.36 3.58
N ILE A 126 5.31 -11.17 3.71
CA ILE A 126 6.02 -10.58 4.87
C ILE A 126 5.37 -9.27 5.30
N SER A 127 5.16 -8.33 4.38
CA SER A 127 4.54 -7.03 4.71
C SER A 127 3.11 -7.14 5.25
N THR A 128 2.36 -8.20 4.90
CA THR A 128 1.00 -8.42 5.42
C THR A 128 1.07 -8.95 6.84
N THR A 129 1.91 -9.94 7.09
CA THR A 129 2.10 -10.49 8.44
C THR A 129 2.67 -9.45 9.39
N ALA A 130 3.70 -8.72 8.97
CA ALA A 130 4.27 -7.59 9.71
C ALA A 130 3.22 -6.55 10.10
N SER A 131 2.30 -6.23 9.19
CA SER A 131 1.25 -5.24 9.46
C SER A 131 0.19 -5.73 10.45
N ILE A 132 -0.14 -7.02 10.45
CA ILE A 132 -1.07 -7.61 11.42
C ILE A 132 -0.42 -7.57 12.81
N ILE A 133 0.85 -7.96 12.89
CA ILE A 133 1.60 -7.96 14.15
C ILE A 133 1.75 -6.54 14.70
N ALA A 134 2.14 -5.58 13.85
CA ALA A 134 2.28 -4.18 14.23
C ALA A 134 0.97 -3.55 14.73
N SER A 135 -0.19 -4.12 14.38
CA SER A 135 -1.50 -3.61 14.83
C SER A 135 -1.73 -3.75 16.34
N SER A 136 -0.92 -4.56 17.04
CA SER A 136 -0.94 -4.62 18.51
C SER A 136 -0.58 -3.27 19.15
N LEU A 137 0.26 -2.47 18.48
CA LEU A 137 0.81 -1.20 18.99
C LEU A 137 0.46 0.01 18.11
N LEU A 138 0.24 -0.19 16.81
CA LEU A 138 0.05 0.89 15.84
C LEU A 138 -1.34 0.82 15.18
N PHE A 139 -1.84 1.95 14.70
CA PHE A 139 -2.98 1.95 13.80
C PHE A 139 -2.48 1.66 12.39
N ILE A 140 -2.93 0.56 11.79
CA ILE A 140 -2.44 0.04 10.53
C ILE A 140 -3.47 0.25 9.43
N SER A 141 -3.08 1.01 8.42
CA SER A 141 -3.79 1.21 7.16
C SER A 141 -3.02 0.53 6.04
N LYS A 142 -3.08 -0.81 6.00
CA LYS A 142 -2.32 -1.57 5.00
C LYS A 142 -2.98 -1.43 3.64
N HIS A 143 -2.28 -0.80 2.70
CA HIS A 143 -2.70 -0.82 1.29
C HIS A 143 -2.24 -2.12 0.62
N GLY A 144 -3.14 -2.79 -0.09
CA GLY A 144 -2.82 -4.08 -0.71
C GLY A 144 -3.70 -4.45 -1.88
N ASN A 145 -3.23 -5.43 -2.66
CA ASN A 145 -3.92 -5.92 -3.84
C ASN A 145 -3.79 -7.45 -3.96
N LYS A 146 -4.50 -8.04 -4.93
CA LYS A 146 -4.27 -9.40 -5.40
C LYS A 146 -2.95 -9.47 -6.18
N ALA A 147 -2.37 -10.67 -6.27
CA ALA A 147 -1.18 -10.86 -7.08
C ALA A 147 -1.43 -10.45 -8.54
N SER A 148 -0.46 -9.73 -9.12
CA SER A 148 -0.40 -9.48 -10.57
C SER A 148 0.62 -10.40 -11.27
N THR A 149 1.65 -10.84 -10.55
CA THR A 149 2.80 -11.60 -11.09
C THR A 149 3.33 -12.69 -10.15
N SER A 150 2.95 -12.70 -8.86
CA SER A 150 3.34 -13.71 -7.87
C SER A 150 2.29 -14.83 -7.73
N LYS A 151 2.64 -15.94 -7.07
CA LYS A 151 1.69 -17.02 -6.73
C LYS A 151 0.61 -16.61 -5.72
N SER A 152 0.87 -15.61 -4.88
CA SER A 152 -0.05 -15.10 -3.86
C SER A 152 0.22 -13.62 -3.60
N GLY A 153 -0.83 -12.79 -3.57
CA GLY A 153 -0.76 -11.39 -3.18
C GLY A 153 -1.29 -11.18 -1.76
N SER A 154 -1.14 -9.96 -1.25
CA SER A 154 -1.58 -9.62 0.11
C SER A 154 -3.07 -9.88 0.34
N ALA A 155 -3.92 -9.58 -0.66
CA ALA A 155 -5.36 -9.83 -0.56
C ALA A 155 -5.69 -11.32 -0.67
N ASP A 156 -4.88 -12.11 -1.36
CA ASP A 156 -5.09 -13.55 -1.50
C ASP A 156 -4.81 -14.26 -0.18
N LEU A 157 -3.74 -13.86 0.54
CA LEU A 157 -3.48 -14.31 1.91
C LEU A 157 -4.65 -13.95 2.84
N VAL A 158 -5.03 -12.67 2.89
CA VAL A 158 -6.09 -12.19 3.80
C VAL A 158 -7.41 -12.93 3.58
N ASN A 159 -7.79 -13.20 2.32
CA ASN A 159 -9.02 -13.94 1.99
C ASN A 159 -8.96 -15.44 2.32
N GLN A 160 -7.78 -16.00 2.59
CA GLN A 160 -7.60 -17.41 2.94
C GLN A 160 -7.37 -17.64 4.44
N MET A 161 -7.32 -16.58 5.25
CA MET A 161 -7.11 -16.68 6.69
C MET A 161 -8.22 -17.48 7.36
N GLN A 162 -7.82 -18.44 8.20
CA GLN A 162 -8.70 -19.28 9.01
C GLN A 162 -8.71 -18.80 10.48
N PRO A 163 -9.74 -19.12 11.29
CA PRO A 163 -10.90 -19.98 10.99
C PRO A 163 -11.93 -19.35 10.05
N ARG A 164 -11.89 -18.03 9.88
CA ARG A 164 -12.78 -17.28 9.00
C ARG A 164 -12.08 -16.04 8.44
N PRO A 165 -12.20 -15.75 7.13
CA PRO A 165 -11.61 -14.56 6.54
C PRO A 165 -12.47 -13.29 6.78
N PRO A 166 -11.86 -12.09 6.74
CA PRO A 166 -12.59 -10.83 6.74
C PRO A 166 -13.31 -10.59 5.41
N VAL A 167 -14.34 -9.74 5.43
CA VAL A 167 -15.04 -9.30 4.20
C VAL A 167 -14.38 -8.04 3.67
N LEU A 168 -13.45 -8.17 2.71
CA LEU A 168 -12.68 -7.02 2.22
C LEU A 168 -13.56 -5.88 1.64
N SER A 169 -14.70 -6.21 1.03
CA SER A 169 -15.65 -5.21 0.50
C SER A 169 -16.32 -4.36 1.58
N ALA A 170 -16.31 -4.82 2.83
CA ALA A 170 -16.82 -4.05 3.96
C ALA A 170 -15.90 -2.88 4.33
N VAL A 171 -14.61 -2.96 4.00
CA VAL A 171 -13.64 -1.86 4.18
C VAL A 171 -13.76 -0.91 2.99
N SER A 172 -14.73 0.00 3.09
CA SER A 172 -15.05 1.00 2.07
C SER A 172 -14.90 2.42 2.65
N PRO A 173 -14.85 3.46 1.81
CA PRO A 173 -14.82 4.85 2.27
C PRO A 173 -15.95 5.22 3.25
N ALA A 174 -17.11 4.58 3.12
CA ALA A 174 -18.28 4.81 3.98
C ALA A 174 -18.18 4.09 5.34
N ASN A 175 -17.39 3.02 5.42
CA ASN A 175 -17.33 2.13 6.57
C ASN A 175 -16.01 2.20 7.33
N ILE A 176 -14.97 2.82 6.75
CA ILE A 176 -13.62 2.85 7.29
C ILE A 176 -13.57 3.42 8.72
N GLN A 177 -14.43 4.39 9.04
CA GLN A 177 -14.55 4.95 10.39
C GLN A 177 -15.08 3.92 11.39
N ARG A 178 -16.08 3.12 11.01
CA ARG A 178 -16.59 2.03 11.87
C ARG A 178 -15.52 0.97 12.10
N VAL A 179 -14.80 0.57 11.05
CA VAL A 179 -13.68 -0.38 11.15
C VAL A 179 -12.66 0.11 12.17
N TYR A 180 -12.15 1.33 12.03
CA TYR A 180 -11.16 1.86 12.96
C TYR A 180 -11.69 2.12 14.38
N SER A 181 -13.01 2.25 14.57
CA SER A 181 -13.61 2.38 15.90
C SER A 181 -13.52 1.09 16.72
N GLU A 182 -13.34 -0.06 16.05
CA GLU A 182 -13.38 -1.40 16.68
C GLU A 182 -12.03 -2.13 16.63
N THR A 183 -11.17 -1.83 15.66
CA THR A 183 -9.86 -2.47 15.49
C THR A 183 -8.77 -1.48 15.11
N ASN A 184 -7.52 -1.80 15.44
CA ASN A 184 -6.36 -1.05 14.99
C ASN A 184 -5.94 -1.36 13.55
N TYR A 185 -6.55 -2.35 12.91
CA TYR A 185 -6.12 -2.86 11.61
C TYR A 185 -7.20 -2.65 10.55
N ALA A 186 -6.81 -2.10 9.40
CA ALA A 186 -7.63 -2.14 8.20
C ALA A 186 -6.78 -2.54 6.99
N PHE A 187 -7.31 -3.47 6.20
CA PHE A 187 -6.77 -3.82 4.89
C PHE A 187 -7.52 -3.06 3.80
N LEU A 188 -6.86 -2.06 3.21
CA LEU A 188 -7.43 -1.23 2.17
C LEU A 188 -7.18 -1.92 0.82
N PHE A 189 -8.21 -2.61 0.33
CA PHE A 189 -8.10 -3.37 -0.91
C PHE A 189 -8.15 -2.44 -2.13
N ALA A 190 -7.02 -2.31 -2.84
CA ALA A 190 -6.81 -1.31 -3.88
C ALA A 190 -7.95 -1.15 -4.91
N PRO A 191 -8.59 -2.22 -5.43
CA PRO A 191 -9.70 -2.09 -6.38
C PRO A 191 -10.95 -1.38 -5.84
N LEU A 192 -11.14 -1.35 -4.50
CA LEU A 192 -12.27 -0.65 -3.87
C LEU A 192 -12.02 0.85 -3.70
N PHE A 193 -10.75 1.25 -3.56
CA PHE A 193 -10.37 2.64 -3.34
C PHE A 193 -9.90 3.32 -4.62
N HIS A 194 -9.32 2.59 -5.58
CA HIS A 194 -8.84 3.13 -6.85
C HIS A 194 -9.68 2.61 -8.02
N THR A 195 -10.99 2.86 -7.98
CA THR A 195 -11.96 2.34 -8.96
C THR A 195 -11.62 2.73 -10.40
N GLY A 196 -11.05 3.92 -10.62
CA GLY A 196 -10.56 4.39 -11.91
C GLY A 196 -9.46 3.50 -12.54
N MET A 197 -8.77 2.67 -11.75
CA MET A 197 -7.79 1.70 -12.28
C MET A 197 -8.43 0.66 -13.21
N ARG A 198 -9.75 0.48 -13.17
CA ARG A 198 -10.48 -0.44 -14.06
C ARG A 198 -10.27 -0.13 -15.54
N TYR A 199 -10.03 1.13 -15.91
CA TYR A 199 -9.81 1.54 -17.30
C TYR A 199 -8.41 1.16 -17.81
N VAL A 200 -7.41 1.19 -16.93
CA VAL A 200 -6.01 0.92 -17.31
C VAL A 200 -5.63 -0.55 -17.11
N ALA A 201 -6.29 -1.26 -16.19
CA ALA A 201 -5.97 -2.64 -15.86
C ALA A 201 -6.00 -3.59 -17.08
N PRO A 202 -7.00 -3.56 -17.99
CA PRO A 202 -7.00 -4.40 -19.19
C PRO A 202 -5.81 -4.14 -20.11
N ILE A 203 -5.41 -2.88 -20.27
CA ILE A 203 -4.27 -2.47 -21.11
C ILE A 203 -2.98 -3.01 -20.50
N ARG A 204 -2.79 -2.83 -19.18
CA ARG A 204 -1.61 -3.34 -18.47
C ARG A 204 -1.44 -4.84 -18.55
N ARG A 205 -2.54 -5.62 -18.58
CA ARG A 205 -2.46 -7.09 -18.72
C ARG A 205 -1.94 -7.53 -20.10
N GLN A 206 -2.06 -6.67 -21.12
CA GLN A 206 -1.56 -6.94 -22.46
C GLN A 206 -0.08 -6.56 -22.63
N LEU A 207 0.48 -5.76 -21.72
CA LEU A 207 1.89 -5.38 -21.73
C LEU A 207 2.72 -6.43 -20.97
N PRO A 208 3.78 -6.99 -21.57
CA PRO A 208 4.58 -8.04 -20.93
C PRO A 208 5.63 -7.50 -19.93
N TRP A 209 5.63 -6.19 -19.66
CA TRP A 209 6.56 -5.53 -18.75
C TRP A 209 5.84 -4.73 -17.66
N ARG A 210 6.59 -4.40 -16.61
CA ARG A 210 6.12 -3.52 -15.52
C ARG A 210 5.99 -2.09 -16.04
N THR A 211 5.06 -1.34 -15.47
CA THR A 211 4.86 0.09 -15.80
C THR A 211 4.95 0.94 -14.55
N ILE A 212 4.84 2.27 -14.69
CA ILE A 212 4.79 3.21 -13.58
C ILE A 212 3.78 2.81 -12.47
N PHE A 213 2.68 2.16 -12.83
CA PHE A 213 1.66 1.66 -11.88
C PHE A 213 2.17 0.58 -10.92
N ASN A 214 3.25 -0.12 -11.26
CA ASN A 214 3.93 -1.02 -10.33
C ASN A 214 4.76 -0.27 -9.28
N ASN A 215 5.11 0.99 -9.55
CA ASN A 215 5.94 1.82 -8.67
C ASN A 215 5.06 2.76 -7.82
N ILE A 216 4.00 3.34 -8.38
CA ILE A 216 3.17 4.30 -7.63
C ILE A 216 2.16 3.65 -6.67
N GLY A 217 1.83 2.35 -6.82
CA GLY A 217 0.88 1.67 -5.94
C GLY A 217 1.19 1.80 -4.43
N PRO A 218 2.43 1.53 -3.99
CA PRO A 218 2.89 1.77 -2.62
C PRO A 218 2.88 3.23 -2.15
N LEU A 219 2.86 4.18 -3.08
CA LEU A 219 2.82 5.62 -2.80
C LEU A 219 1.38 6.17 -2.79
N SER A 220 0.39 5.36 -3.12
CA SER A 220 -0.98 5.82 -3.39
C SER A 220 -1.99 5.38 -2.33
N ASN A 221 -1.59 5.26 -1.05
CA ASN A 221 -2.55 4.93 0.00
C ASN A 221 -3.68 6.00 0.04
N PRO A 222 -4.96 5.62 0.01
CA PRO A 222 -6.06 6.58 -0.07
C PRO A 222 -6.26 7.40 1.21
N VAL A 223 -5.61 7.05 2.33
CA VAL A 223 -5.61 7.85 3.57
C VAL A 223 -4.26 8.53 3.85
N GLU A 224 -3.52 8.89 2.79
CA GLU A 224 -2.18 9.52 2.87
C GLU A 224 -2.07 10.62 3.92
N ASP A 225 -3.02 11.56 3.95
CA ASP A 225 -2.99 12.73 4.84
C ASP A 225 -3.14 12.39 6.34
N LEU A 226 -3.46 11.14 6.66
CA LEU A 226 -3.56 10.61 8.01
C LEU A 226 -2.41 9.68 8.38
N LEU A 227 -1.52 9.37 7.43
CA LEU A 227 -0.36 8.54 7.69
C LEU A 227 0.70 9.34 8.48
N GLU A 228 1.12 8.77 9.61
CA GLU A 228 2.26 9.25 10.38
C GLU A 228 3.57 8.62 9.89
N ALA A 229 3.53 7.35 9.51
CA ALA A 229 4.70 6.61 9.05
C ALA A 229 4.35 5.59 7.97
N ARG A 230 5.32 5.30 7.10
CA ARG A 230 5.19 4.27 6.07
C ARG A 230 6.51 3.54 5.89
N VAL A 231 6.42 2.22 5.72
CA VAL A 231 7.52 1.37 5.26
C VAL A 231 7.21 0.86 3.86
N ILE A 232 8.11 1.11 2.91
CA ILE A 232 8.01 0.62 1.53
C ILE A 232 9.14 -0.36 1.23
N GLY A 233 8.81 -1.62 1.01
CA GLY A 233 9.72 -2.60 0.44
C GLY A 233 9.90 -2.36 -1.06
N VAL A 234 11.08 -1.95 -1.49
CA VAL A 234 11.41 -1.71 -2.89
C VAL A 234 12.23 -2.89 -3.43
N ALA A 235 11.69 -3.59 -4.44
CA ALA A 235 12.31 -4.80 -4.97
C ALA A 235 13.62 -4.56 -5.73
N ARG A 236 13.82 -3.37 -6.30
CA ARG A 236 15.05 -3.02 -7.03
C ARG A 236 15.83 -1.94 -6.28
N ARG A 237 17.12 -2.19 -6.09
CA ARG A 237 18.04 -1.27 -5.38
C ARG A 237 18.11 0.11 -6.03
N ASP A 238 18.08 0.18 -7.36
CA ASP A 238 18.16 1.42 -8.12
C ASP A 238 16.91 2.31 -8.00
N LEU A 239 15.76 1.73 -7.63
CA LEU A 239 14.53 2.47 -7.35
C LEU A 239 14.49 3.05 -5.93
N GLY A 240 15.28 2.52 -4.99
CA GLY A 240 15.25 2.94 -3.59
C GLY A 240 15.36 4.47 -3.39
N PRO A 241 16.40 5.13 -3.95
CA PRO A 241 16.55 6.58 -3.82
C PRO A 241 15.38 7.37 -4.38
N ALA A 242 14.81 6.94 -5.51
CA ALA A 242 13.67 7.62 -6.12
C ALA A 242 12.40 7.53 -5.28
N PHE A 243 12.18 6.41 -4.58
CA PHE A 243 11.07 6.27 -3.63
C PHE A 243 11.26 7.14 -2.39
N ALA A 244 12.48 7.20 -1.85
CA ALA A 244 12.78 8.06 -0.69
C ALA A 244 12.53 9.54 -1.04
N GLU A 245 13.07 10.02 -2.15
CA GLU A 245 12.85 11.39 -2.63
C GLU A 245 11.38 11.66 -2.98
N ALA A 246 10.66 10.71 -3.59
CA ALA A 246 9.23 10.85 -3.87
C ALA A 246 8.39 11.00 -2.60
N LEU A 247 8.73 10.28 -1.52
CA LEU A 247 8.08 10.40 -0.22
C LEU A 247 8.37 11.76 0.43
N GLN A 248 9.60 12.27 0.31
CA GLN A 248 9.96 13.61 0.78
C GLN A 248 9.15 14.69 0.03
N ILE A 249 9.05 14.60 -1.31
CA ILE A 249 8.23 15.50 -2.14
C ILE A 249 6.75 15.44 -1.72
N ALA A 250 6.24 14.26 -1.39
CA ALA A 250 4.87 14.06 -0.92
C ALA A 250 4.62 14.56 0.52
N GLY A 251 5.66 15.02 1.23
CA GLY A 251 5.54 15.53 2.59
C GLY A 251 5.51 14.45 3.68
N SER A 252 6.00 13.24 3.38
CA SER A 252 6.13 12.17 4.37
C SER A 252 7.06 12.62 5.51
N ARG A 253 6.56 12.55 6.75
CA ARG A 253 7.25 13.09 7.93
C ARG A 253 8.33 12.17 8.51
N LYS A 254 8.23 10.86 8.23
CA LYS A 254 9.13 9.82 8.74
C LYS A 254 9.37 8.80 7.62
N ALA A 255 10.48 8.94 6.90
CA ALA A 255 11.04 7.94 6.00
C ALA A 255 12.48 7.71 6.42
N LEU A 256 12.89 6.45 6.58
CA LEU A 256 14.27 6.11 6.94
C LEU A 256 15.16 6.18 5.70
N GLU A 257 16.23 6.98 5.76
CA GLU A 257 17.21 7.05 4.69
C GLU A 257 18.08 5.76 4.63
N PRO A 258 18.65 5.39 3.47
CA PRO A 258 19.50 4.20 3.36
C PRO A 258 20.66 4.15 4.37
N GLU A 259 21.21 5.30 4.73
CA GLU A 259 22.31 5.41 5.71
C GLU A 259 21.83 5.13 7.14
N GLU A 260 20.65 5.62 7.51
CA GLU A 260 20.02 5.32 8.80
C GLU A 260 19.67 3.84 8.91
N ASN A 261 19.15 3.24 7.83
CA ASN A 261 18.91 1.80 7.75
C ASN A 261 20.20 0.98 7.91
N ALA A 262 21.31 1.42 7.28
CA ALA A 262 22.61 0.75 7.41
C ALA A 262 23.15 0.85 8.85
N GLN A 263 22.94 1.97 9.53
CA GLN A 263 23.31 2.15 10.93
C GLN A 263 22.47 1.25 11.84
N ILE A 264 21.15 1.20 11.65
CA ILE A 264 20.24 0.28 12.36
C ILE A 264 20.69 -1.17 12.15
N LEU A 265 20.93 -1.58 10.90
CA LEU A 265 21.39 -2.94 10.59
C LEU A 265 22.71 -3.26 11.28
N ARG A 266 23.69 -2.34 11.24
CA ARG A 266 24.98 -2.52 11.93
C ARG A 266 24.78 -2.73 13.42
N ARG A 267 23.92 -1.91 14.05
CA ARG A 267 23.58 -2.02 15.47
C ARG A 267 22.92 -3.36 15.79
N ILE A 268 22.00 -3.84 14.95
CA ILE A 268 21.39 -5.18 15.09
C ILE A 268 22.47 -6.27 15.00
N LEU A 269 23.33 -6.23 13.97
CA LEU A 269 24.39 -7.23 13.76
C LEU A 269 25.45 -7.25 14.85
N ASN A 270 25.65 -6.12 15.53
CA ASN A 270 26.57 -5.98 16.66
C ASN A 270 25.91 -6.26 18.02
N ASN A 271 24.63 -6.65 18.05
CA ASN A 271 23.85 -6.86 19.28
C ASN A 271 23.79 -5.62 20.19
N GLU A 272 23.65 -4.45 19.58
CA GLU A 272 23.60 -3.14 20.25
C GLU A 272 22.16 -2.67 20.55
N PHE A 273 21.18 -3.57 20.40
CA PHE A 273 19.79 -3.35 20.78
C PHE A 273 19.46 -4.22 22.01
N PRO A 274 18.67 -3.72 22.97
CA PRO A 274 18.07 -4.57 24.00
C PRO A 274 17.30 -5.75 23.41
N ASP A 275 17.26 -6.89 24.11
CA ASP A 275 16.55 -8.09 23.64
C ASP A 275 15.03 -7.84 23.49
N ASP A 276 14.48 -6.87 24.24
CA ASP A 276 13.09 -6.40 24.20
C ASP A 276 12.88 -5.17 23.30
N ASP A 277 13.87 -4.81 22.46
CA ASP A 277 13.71 -3.69 21.56
C ASP A 277 12.68 -3.98 20.45
N PRO A 278 11.63 -3.15 20.27
CA PRO A 278 10.56 -3.39 19.30
C PRO A 278 11.04 -3.53 17.86
N LEU A 279 12.16 -2.90 17.48
CA LEU A 279 12.73 -3.01 16.14
C LEU A 279 13.43 -4.35 15.94
N LEU A 280 14.13 -4.82 16.97
CA LEU A 280 14.75 -6.15 16.98
C LEU A 280 13.68 -7.24 16.95
N GLU A 281 12.64 -7.14 17.79
CA GLU A 281 11.49 -8.05 17.75
C GLU A 281 10.83 -8.10 16.37
N PHE A 282 10.59 -6.93 15.75
CA PHE A 282 10.01 -6.88 14.41
C PHE A 282 10.87 -7.62 13.38
N VAL A 283 12.19 -7.41 13.40
CA VAL A 283 13.11 -8.14 12.50
C VAL A 283 13.07 -9.63 12.80
N LEU A 284 13.16 -10.02 14.07
CA LEU A 284 13.12 -11.42 14.50
C LEU A 284 11.83 -12.12 14.12
N ILE A 285 10.68 -11.46 14.19
CA ILE A 285 9.37 -11.97 13.75
C ILE A 285 9.32 -12.23 12.24
N ASN A 286 9.86 -11.31 11.44
CA ASN A 286 9.91 -11.48 10.00
C ASN A 286 10.88 -12.61 9.60
N VAL A 287 11.99 -12.75 10.34
CA VAL A 287 12.99 -13.80 10.18
C VAL A 287 12.46 -15.17 10.66
N SER A 288 11.78 -15.24 11.79
CA SER A 288 11.19 -16.49 12.31
C SER A 288 10.13 -17.04 11.36
N THR A 289 9.33 -16.15 10.77
CA THR A 289 8.37 -16.50 9.71
C THR A 289 9.06 -17.13 8.51
N LEU A 290 10.25 -16.63 8.12
CA LEU A 290 11.05 -17.22 7.05
C LEU A 290 11.57 -18.61 7.42
N PHE A 291 12.05 -18.80 8.66
CA PHE A 291 12.49 -20.10 9.14
C PHE A 291 11.35 -21.14 9.15
N VAL A 292 10.16 -20.75 9.59
CA VAL A 292 8.96 -21.61 9.55
C VAL A 292 8.56 -21.94 8.11
N ALA A 293 8.46 -20.92 7.25
CA ALA A 293 8.08 -21.12 5.85
C ALA A 293 9.12 -21.94 5.06
N SER A 294 10.40 -21.91 5.47
CA SER A 294 11.47 -22.71 4.87
C SER A 294 11.49 -24.18 5.32
N GLY A 295 10.69 -24.53 6.35
CA GLY A 295 10.70 -25.86 6.97
C GLY A 295 11.91 -26.14 7.86
N ILE A 296 12.75 -25.13 8.13
CA ILE A 296 13.87 -25.24 9.10
C ILE A 296 13.34 -25.35 10.53
N CYS A 297 12.23 -24.67 10.81
CA CYS A 297 11.52 -24.76 12.08
C CYS A 297 10.09 -25.23 11.85
N GLU A 298 9.61 -26.18 12.66
CA GLU A 298 8.21 -26.58 12.70
C GLU A 298 7.42 -25.54 13.52
N ALA A 299 6.30 -25.04 12.96
CA ALA A 299 5.45 -24.02 13.62
C ALA A 299 4.91 -24.49 14.99
N ASP A 300 4.81 -25.81 15.17
CA ASP A 300 4.10 -26.44 16.28
C ASP A 300 5.00 -26.73 17.51
N THR A 301 6.30 -26.44 17.40
CA THR A 301 7.28 -26.70 18.48
C THR A 301 8.09 -25.46 18.82
N SER A 302 7.43 -24.45 19.38
CA SER A 302 8.13 -23.38 20.11
C SER A 302 8.23 -23.76 21.58
N ASN A 303 9.45 -23.96 22.07
CA ASN A 303 9.73 -24.18 23.49
C ASN A 303 10.39 -22.93 24.08
N MET A 304 9.72 -21.79 23.98
CA MET A 304 10.21 -20.49 24.48
C MET A 304 9.82 -20.26 25.95
N GLY A 305 10.11 -21.23 26.82
CA GLY A 305 10.07 -21.06 28.29
C GLY A 305 8.74 -20.61 28.94
N PRO A 306 8.66 -20.58 30.28
CA PRO A 306 7.55 -19.99 31.02
C PRO A 306 7.85 -18.51 31.27
N GLY A 307 7.19 -17.62 30.52
CA GLY A 307 7.34 -16.17 30.66
C GLY A 307 7.40 -15.39 29.33
N ASP A 308 7.46 -16.07 28.19
CA ASP A 308 7.22 -15.48 26.88
C ASP A 308 5.70 -15.30 26.70
N ASP A 309 5.21 -14.06 26.83
CA ASP A 309 3.81 -13.75 26.54
C ASP A 309 3.57 -13.41 25.07
N GLY A 310 4.63 -13.47 24.23
CA GLY A 310 4.66 -13.26 22.80
C GLY A 310 3.38 -12.60 22.32
N ASN A 311 3.34 -11.27 22.38
CA ASN A 311 2.17 -10.38 22.28
C ASN A 311 1.29 -10.55 21.02
N SER A 312 1.52 -11.61 20.23
CA SER A 312 0.60 -12.26 19.29
C SER A 312 -0.84 -12.33 19.77
N GLY A 313 -1.11 -12.41 21.08
CA GLY A 313 -2.46 -12.33 21.62
C GLY A 313 -3.15 -11.00 21.29
N GLU A 314 -2.46 -9.87 21.44
CA GLU A 314 -3.05 -8.56 21.13
C GLU A 314 -3.16 -8.33 19.62
N ALA A 315 -2.14 -8.69 18.83
CA ALA A 315 -2.23 -8.65 17.37
C ALA A 315 -3.38 -9.53 16.85
N TRP A 316 -3.56 -10.72 17.44
CA TRP A 316 -4.66 -11.62 17.11
C TRP A 316 -6.02 -11.04 17.51
N LYS A 317 -6.15 -10.39 18.69
CA LYS A 317 -7.38 -9.67 19.05
C LYS A 317 -7.73 -8.57 18.05
N GLN A 318 -6.74 -7.78 17.61
CA GLN A 318 -6.97 -6.75 16.60
C GLN A 318 -7.38 -7.35 15.25
N TRP A 319 -6.77 -8.47 14.87
CA TRP A 319 -7.16 -9.24 13.69
C TRP A 319 -8.59 -9.81 13.80
N GLU A 320 -8.95 -10.45 14.91
CA GLU A 320 -10.30 -10.97 15.17
C GLU A 320 -11.33 -9.85 15.18
N ALA A 321 -11.04 -8.71 15.82
CA ALA A 321 -11.89 -7.53 15.77
C ALA A 321 -12.09 -7.04 14.34
N PHE A 322 -11.03 -7.01 13.52
CA PHE A 322 -11.11 -6.68 12.09
C PHE A 322 -11.99 -7.66 11.31
N VAL A 323 -11.83 -8.97 11.54
CA VAL A 323 -12.66 -10.00 10.92
C VAL A 323 -14.13 -9.85 11.35
N ASN A 324 -14.39 -9.59 12.64
CA ASN A 324 -15.73 -9.43 13.17
C ASN A 324 -16.45 -8.21 12.58
N VAL A 325 -15.85 -7.01 12.71
CA VAL A 325 -16.48 -5.77 12.22
C VAL A 325 -16.73 -5.82 10.72
N THR A 326 -15.80 -6.36 9.92
CA THR A 326 -16.00 -6.46 8.47
C THR A 326 -17.11 -7.42 8.09
N ASN A 327 -17.27 -8.53 8.81
CA ASN A 327 -18.37 -9.46 8.56
C ASN A 327 -19.72 -8.92 9.06
N GLU A 328 -19.75 -8.18 10.17
CA GLU A 328 -20.98 -7.51 10.63
C GLU A 328 -21.45 -6.46 9.62
N ILE A 329 -20.54 -5.65 9.10
CA ILE A 329 -20.82 -4.69 8.03
C ILE A 329 -21.27 -5.42 6.75
N GLY A 330 -20.61 -6.52 6.39
CA GLY A 330 -20.95 -7.28 5.19
C GLY A 330 -22.27 -8.05 5.26
N ALA A 331 -22.82 -8.25 6.46
CA ALA A 331 -24.11 -8.90 6.69
C ALA A 331 -25.29 -7.92 6.78
N ALA A 332 -25.02 -6.62 6.92
CA ALA A 332 -26.01 -5.55 6.98
C ALA A 332 -26.40 -5.05 5.58
#